data_AF-A0A1Y4WBI1-F1
#
_entry.id   AF-A0A1Y4WBI1-F1
#
_cell.length_a   1.000
_cell.length_b   1.000
_cell.length_c   1.000
_cell.angle_alpha   90.00
_cell.angle_beta   90.00
_cell.angle_gamma   90.00
#
_symmetry.space_group_name_H-M   'P 1'
#
loop_
_entity.id
_entity.type
_entity.pdbx_description
1 polymer ?
#
loop_
_entity_poly.entity_id
_entity_poly.type
_entity_poly.pdbx_seq_one_letter_code
_entity_poly.pdbx_strand_id
1 'polypeptide(L)'
;MQDIVDYLFEYVQEHRLAFYLNADPEYQNAGRMAERAADWLAANLGPEARGQLERLTDCSLEQGDLTERTLFRCGLSLGLELGALSRLPG
;
A
#
# COMPACT_ATOMS: atom_id res chain seq x y z
N MET A 1 -20.31 1.96 9.07
CA MET A 1 -19.08 2.61 9.59
C MET A 1 -17.83 1.95 9.04
N GLN A 2 -17.82 0.62 8.84
CA GLN A 2 -16.78 -0.06 8.06
C GLN A 2 -16.78 0.43 6.59
N ASP A 3 -17.96 0.53 5.99
CA ASP A 3 -18.12 0.98 4.59
C ASP A 3 -17.56 2.38 4.33
N ILE A 4 -17.79 3.35 5.22
CA ILE A 4 -17.29 4.72 5.02
C ILE A 4 -15.76 4.80 5.14
N VAL A 5 -15.15 3.95 5.97
CA VAL A 5 -13.68 3.90 6.09
C VAL A 5 -13.07 3.26 4.85
N ASP A 6 -13.71 2.23 4.29
CA ASP A 6 -13.27 1.62 3.04
C ASP A 6 -13.40 2.61 1.86
N TYR A 7 -14.50 3.38 1.77
CA TYR A 7 -14.62 4.47 0.78
C TYR A 7 -13.57 5.58 0.95
N LEU A 8 -13.22 5.95 2.18
CA LEU A 8 -12.16 6.93 2.43
C LEU A 8 -10.78 6.39 2.06
N PHE A 9 -10.56 5.09 2.25
CA PHE A 9 -9.33 4.44 1.84
C PHE A 9 -9.17 4.46 0.32
N GLU A 10 -10.21 4.08 -0.43
CA GLU A 10 -10.25 4.17 -1.89
C GLU A 10 -9.99 5.61 -2.38
N TYR A 11 -10.68 6.59 -1.78
CA TYR A 11 -10.47 8.00 -2.11
C TYR A 11 -9.02 8.46 -1.87
N VAL A 12 -8.41 8.03 -0.76
CA VAL A 12 -7.01 8.37 -0.44
C VAL A 12 -6.07 7.71 -1.43
N GLN A 13 -6.28 6.44 -1.79
CA GLN A 13 -5.47 5.77 -2.80
C GLN A 13 -5.50 6.54 -4.13
N GLU A 14 -6.69 6.86 -4.63
CA GLU A 14 -6.88 7.49 -5.94
C GLU A 14 -6.39 8.95 -6.00
N HIS A 15 -6.61 9.72 -4.93
CA HIS A 15 -6.44 11.18 -4.99
C HIS A 15 -5.30 11.75 -4.15
N ARG A 16 -4.72 10.97 -3.24
CA ARG A 16 -3.72 11.47 -2.28
C ARG A 16 -2.43 10.68 -2.32
N LEU A 17 -2.53 9.35 -2.36
CA LEU A 17 -1.38 8.46 -2.23
C LEU A 17 -0.38 8.68 -3.36
N ALA A 18 -0.87 8.75 -4.60
CA ALA A 18 -0.05 9.02 -5.77
C ALA A 18 0.73 10.34 -5.66
N PHE A 19 0.16 11.39 -5.08
CA PHE A 19 0.86 12.66 -4.89
C PHE A 19 2.08 12.51 -3.97
N TYR A 20 1.93 11.82 -2.84
CA TYR A 20 3.02 11.65 -1.88
C TYR A 20 4.07 10.65 -2.38
N LEU A 21 3.64 9.51 -2.90
CA LEU A 21 4.54 8.46 -3.36
C LEU A 21 5.32 8.88 -4.60
N ASN A 22 4.71 9.62 -5.52
CA ASN A 22 5.42 10.10 -6.70
C ASN A 22 6.42 11.21 -6.37
N ALA A 23 6.28 11.89 -5.23
CA ALA A 23 7.26 12.86 -4.77
C ALA A 23 8.46 12.20 -4.04
N ASP A 24 8.35 10.92 -3.68
CA ASP A 24 9.37 10.18 -2.94
C ASP A 24 10.39 9.50 -3.89
N PRO A 25 11.67 9.94 -3.90
CA PRO A 25 12.70 9.34 -4.74
C PRO A 25 12.99 7.87 -4.41
N GLU A 26 12.84 7.46 -3.15
CA GLU A 26 13.06 6.07 -2.72
C GLU A 26 11.98 5.16 -3.29
N TYR A 27 10.72 5.60 -3.24
CA TYR A 27 9.60 4.89 -3.84
C TYR A 27 9.80 4.70 -5.35
N GLN A 28 10.16 5.77 -6.07
CA GLN A 28 10.44 5.67 -7.50
C GLN A 28 11.62 4.73 -7.81
N ASN A 29 12.67 4.75 -6.98
CA ASN A 29 13.82 3.89 -7.17
C ASN A 29 13.48 2.42 -6.93
N ALA A 30 12.72 2.13 -5.87
CA ALA A 30 12.21 0.81 -5.58
C ALA A 30 11.36 0.27 -6.74
N GLY A 31 10.48 1.11 -7.32
CA GLY A 31 9.69 0.76 -8.50
C GLY A 31 10.56 0.38 -9.70
N ARG A 32 11.59 1.17 -10.03
CA ARG A 32 12.52 0.85 -11.13
C ARG A 32 13.33 -0.42 -10.87
N MET A 33 13.71 -0.67 -9.62
CA MET A 33 14.42 -1.90 -9.25
C MET A 33 13.51 -3.13 -9.39
N ALA A 34 12.26 -3.01 -8.96
CA ALA A 34 11.25 -4.06 -9.11
C ALA A 34 10.98 -4.39 -10.58
N GLU A 35 10.84 -3.38 -11.45
CA GLU A 35 10.64 -3.56 -12.89
C GLU A 35 11.83 -4.30 -13.53
N ARG A 36 13.06 -3.88 -13.25
CA ARG A 36 14.27 -4.57 -13.74
C ARG A 36 14.36 -6.02 -13.26
N ALA A 37 14.00 -6.27 -12.01
CA ALA A 37 13.99 -7.61 -11.46
C ALA A 37 12.92 -8.48 -12.15
N ALA A 38 11.73 -7.93 -12.40
CA ALA A 38 10.65 -8.60 -13.11
C ALA A 38 11.06 -8.95 -14.55
N ASP A 39 11.68 -8.03 -15.28
CA ASP A 39 12.19 -8.27 -16.64
C ASP A 39 13.22 -9.40 -16.66
N TRP A 40 14.17 -9.37 -15.72
CA TRP A 40 15.17 -10.42 -15.60
C TRP A 40 14.53 -11.78 -15.28
N LEU A 41 13.57 -11.82 -14.34
CA LEU A 41 12.87 -13.05 -13.96
C LEU A 41 12.05 -13.60 -15.14
N ALA A 42 11.38 -12.74 -15.91
CA ALA A 42 10.61 -13.14 -17.08
C ALA A 42 11.49 -13.76 -18.19
N ALA A 43 12.74 -13.30 -18.35
CA ALA A 43 13.68 -13.81 -19.33
C ALA A 43 14.40 -15.10 -18.90
N ASN A 44 14.52 -15.35 -17.60
CA ASN A 44 15.41 -16.40 -17.07
C ASN A 44 14.68 -17.55 -16.35
N LEU A 45 13.39 -17.40 -15.99
CA LEU A 45 12.63 -18.44 -15.32
C LEU A 45 11.95 -19.42 -16.29
N GLY A 46 12.05 -20.71 -15.97
CA GLY A 46 11.21 -21.74 -16.56
C GLY A 46 9.74 -21.60 -16.14
N PRO A 47 8.80 -22.23 -16.87
CA PRO A 47 7.36 -22.03 -16.69
C PRO A 47 6.84 -22.41 -15.30
N GLU A 48 7.40 -23.45 -14.68
CA GLU A 48 7.00 -23.88 -13.33
C GLU A 48 7.41 -22.86 -12.25
N ALA A 49 8.65 -22.39 -12.31
CA ALA A 49 9.15 -21.39 -11.36
C ALA A 49 8.45 -20.03 -11.55
N ARG A 50 8.08 -19.69 -12.79
CA ARG A 50 7.25 -18.51 -13.09
C ARG A 50 5.87 -18.60 -12.44
N GLY A 51 5.20 -19.76 -12.54
CA GLY A 51 3.89 -19.94 -11.89
C GLY A 51 3.93 -19.84 -10.36
N GLN A 52 5.04 -20.27 -9.73
CA GLN A 52 5.22 -20.07 -8.29
C GLN A 52 5.52 -18.61 -7.92
N LEU A 53 6.30 -17.90 -8.77
CA LEU A 53 6.56 -16.49 -8.59
C LEU A 53 5.27 -15.66 -8.70
N GLU A 54 4.43 -15.92 -9.70
CA GLU A 54 3.14 -15.24 -9.88
C GLU A 54 2.26 -15.40 -8.62
N ARG A 55 2.13 -16.62 -8.10
CA ARG A 55 1.40 -16.88 -6.84
C ARG A 55 2.00 -16.13 -5.65
N LEU A 56 3.33 -16.09 -5.53
CA LEU A 56 3.99 -15.36 -4.45
C LEU A 56 3.71 -13.86 -4.56
N THR A 57 3.74 -13.30 -5.77
CA THR A 57 3.43 -11.90 -6.03
C THR A 57 1.99 -11.59 -5.68
N ASP A 58 1.02 -12.43 -6.09
CA ASP A 58 -0.39 -12.26 -5.75
C ASP A 58 -0.62 -12.27 -4.24
N CYS A 59 -0.07 -13.27 -3.53
CA CYS A 59 -0.14 -13.33 -2.07
C CYS A 59 0.51 -12.11 -1.40
N SER A 60 1.63 -11.62 -1.94
CA SER A 60 2.33 -10.45 -1.40
C SER A 60 1.53 -9.16 -1.61
N LEU A 61 0.87 -9.01 -2.76
CA LEU A 61 -0.01 -7.87 -3.04
C LEU A 61 -1.23 -7.88 -2.11
N GLU A 62 -1.87 -9.03 -1.93
CA GLU A 62 -3.01 -9.17 -1.01
C GLU A 62 -2.60 -8.85 0.44
N GLN A 63 -1.47 -9.37 0.90
CA GLN A 63 -0.93 -9.04 2.22
C GLN A 63 -0.61 -7.54 2.35
N GLY A 64 -0.07 -6.94 1.29
CA GLY A 64 0.19 -5.50 1.19
C GLY A 64 -1.09 -4.68 1.38
N ASP A 65 -2.14 -4.96 0.60
CA ASP A 65 -3.43 -4.27 0.70
C ASP A 65 -4.04 -4.37 2.11
N LEU A 66 -4.04 -5.58 2.69
CA LEU A 66 -4.53 -5.78 4.06
C LEU A 66 -3.74 -4.96 5.09
N THR A 67 -2.43 -4.87 4.91
CA THR A 67 -1.55 -4.09 5.80
C THR A 67 -1.82 -2.60 5.64
N GLU A 68 -1.91 -2.10 4.41
CA GLU A 68 -2.21 -0.69 4.11
C GLU A 68 -3.57 -0.27 4.67
N ARG A 69 -4.60 -1.09 4.49
CA ARG A 69 -5.94 -0.87 5.07
C ARG A 69 -5.92 -0.81 6.58
N THR A 70 -5.15 -1.70 7.20
CA THR A 70 -4.99 -1.73 8.67
C THR A 70 -4.27 -0.48 9.17
N LEU A 71 -3.17 -0.09 8.51
CA LEU A 71 -2.43 1.14 8.85
C LEU A 71 -3.30 2.39 8.69
N PHE A 72 -4.09 2.46 7.62
CA PHE A 72 -5.04 3.55 7.42
C PHE A 72 -6.07 3.65 8.55
N ARG A 73 -6.66 2.51 8.94
CA ARG A 73 -7.59 2.43 10.08
C ARG A 73 -6.95 2.85 11.39
N CYS A 74 -5.72 2.40 11.67
CA CYS A 74 -4.95 2.83 12.83
C CYS A 74 -4.72 4.34 12.81
N GLY A 75 -4.30 4.91 11.68
CA GLY A 75 -4.09 6.34 11.51
C GLY A 75 -5.35 7.17 11.77
N LEU A 76 -6.50 6.73 11.25
CA LEU A 76 -7.79 7.38 11.52
C LEU A 76 -8.17 7.30 13.00
N SER A 77 -8.00 6.14 13.64
CA SER A 77 -8.29 5.95 15.07
C SER A 77 -7.46 6.91 15.93
N LEU A 78 -6.14 6.98 15.68
CA LEU A 78 -5.24 7.90 16.36
C LEU A 78 -5.64 9.37 16.12
N GLY A 79 -6.03 9.72 14.89
CA GLY A 79 -6.51 11.05 14.54
C GLY A 79 -7.76 11.46 15.32
N LEU A 80 -8.71 10.53 15.51
CA LEU A 80 -9.91 10.76 16.31
C LEU A 80 -9.58 10.96 17.79
N GLU A 81 -8.67 10.15 18.35
CA GLU A 81 -8.22 10.27 19.74
C GLU A 81 -7.53 11.64 19.99
N LEU A 82 -6.61 12.04 19.11
CA LEU A 82 -5.95 13.35 19.18
C LEU A 82 -6.95 14.51 19.05
N GLY A 83 -7.93 14.37 18.15
CA GLY A 83 -9.01 15.34 17.96
C GLY A 83 -9.98 15.44 19.15
N ALA A 84 -10.07 14.40 19.99
CA ALA A 84 -10.83 14.42 21.23
C ALA A 84 -10.04 15.06 22.37
N LEU A 85 -8.73 14.78 22.46
CA LEU A 85 -7.84 15.38 23.46
C LEU A 85 -7.73 16.90 23.29
N SER A 86 -7.66 17.39 22.06
CA SER A 86 -7.61 18.84 21.77
C SER A 86 -8.91 19.60 22.06
N ARG A 87 -10.01 18.89 22.41
CA ARG A 87 -11.30 19.49 22.82
C ARG A 87 -11.52 19.46 24.33
N LEU A 88 -10.61 18.87 25.11
CA LEU A 88 -10.67 18.94 26.58
C LEU A 88 -10.28 20.35 27.03
N PRO A 89 -11.10 21.05 27.85
CA PRO A 89 -10.70 22.32 28.44
C PRO A 89 -9.52 22.08 29.39
N GLY A 90 -8.45 22.85 29.22
CA GLY A 90 -7.30 22.89 30.13
C GLY A 90 -7.60 23.60 31.44
#